data_AF-A0A838U5J5-F1
#
_entry.id   AF-A0A838U5J5-F1
#
_cell.length_a   1.000
_cell.length_b   1.000
_cell.length_c   1.000
_cell.angle_alpha   90.00
_cell.angle_beta   90.00
_cell.angle_gamma   90.00
#
_symmetry.space_group_name_H-M   'P 1'
#
loop_
_entity.id
_entity.type
_entity.pdbx_description
1 polymer ?
#
loop_
_entity_poly.entity_id
_entity_poly.type
_entity_poly.pdbx_seq_one_letter_code
_entity_poly.pdbx_strand_id
1 'polypeptide(L)'
;MKFERSIKKEYRQSVEAAFDAIIANGNDFHREMMGEILESEMLIRVGPVSEVKASGITGVINPVMTNLRMMTERMNLRDALGEIYIAIAEETIDTGGPRGCEGTFVHEGRHAYDFARTIESLSNADVNPLRVFNPTLYELEWEAHRTAGDYMIAIDKQDYINEGLQLMILCTAEEGRCEVSEDGITRRLNESYGLDLQGNPGALASQMMGLIV
;
A
#
# COMPACT_ATOMS: atom_id res chain seq x y z
N MET A 1 8.08 3.16 -12.13
CA MET A 1 8.20 4.06 -10.97
C MET A 1 9.18 5.20 -11.28
N LYS A 2 8.97 6.37 -10.69
CA LYS A 2 9.92 7.49 -10.70
C LYS A 2 10.15 8.05 -9.31
N PHE A 3 11.24 8.78 -9.14
CA PHE A 3 11.59 9.41 -7.88
C PHE A 3 11.39 10.92 -7.93
N GLU A 4 11.04 11.52 -6.79
CA GLU A 4 11.13 12.97 -6.62
C GLU A 4 12.56 13.45 -6.90
N ARG A 5 12.69 14.60 -7.59
CA ARG A 5 13.99 15.08 -8.06
C ARG A 5 15.00 15.31 -6.92
N SER A 6 14.52 15.75 -5.76
CA SER A 6 15.31 16.11 -4.57
C SER A 6 15.79 14.92 -3.73
N ILE A 7 15.30 13.70 -3.97
CA ILE A 7 15.65 12.56 -3.13
C ILE A 7 17.17 12.26 -3.20
N LYS A 8 17.78 12.04 -2.03
CA LYS A 8 19.20 11.66 -1.92
C LYS A 8 19.44 10.28 -2.55
N LYS A 9 20.66 10.07 -3.04
CA LYS A 9 21.02 8.84 -3.76
C LYS A 9 20.91 7.61 -2.87
N GLU A 10 21.35 7.70 -1.63
CA GLU A 10 21.28 6.63 -0.64
C GLU A 10 19.84 6.17 -0.40
N TYR A 11 18.88 7.09 -0.34
CA TYR A 11 17.48 6.72 -0.16
C TYR A 11 16.88 6.06 -1.40
N ARG A 12 17.27 6.49 -2.62
CA ARG A 12 16.87 5.76 -3.85
C ARG A 12 17.33 4.32 -3.80
N GLN A 13 18.59 4.09 -3.41
CA GLN A 13 19.15 2.75 -3.29
C GLN A 13 18.43 1.91 -2.24
N SER A 14 18.07 2.50 -1.10
CA SER A 14 17.27 1.80 -0.08
C SER A 14 15.88 1.42 -0.56
N VAL A 15 15.22 2.29 -1.33
CA VAL A 15 13.92 1.99 -1.94
C VAL A 15 14.07 0.88 -2.99
N GLU A 16 15.00 1.01 -3.93
CA GLU A 16 15.25 0.00 -4.97
C GLU A 16 15.57 -1.37 -4.36
N ALA A 17 16.44 -1.41 -3.34
CA ALA A 17 16.76 -2.64 -2.64
C ALA A 17 15.55 -3.26 -1.92
N ALA A 18 14.63 -2.44 -1.39
CA ALA A 18 13.40 -2.94 -0.79
C ALA A 18 12.47 -3.57 -1.84
N PHE A 19 12.29 -2.93 -3.01
CA PHE A 19 11.52 -3.51 -4.10
C PHE A 19 12.12 -4.84 -4.59
N ASP A 20 13.45 -4.88 -4.80
CA ASP A 20 14.15 -6.10 -5.18
C ASP A 20 13.96 -7.22 -4.15
N ALA A 21 14.05 -6.89 -2.85
CA ALA A 21 13.82 -7.84 -1.77
C ALA A 21 12.38 -8.37 -1.74
N ILE A 22 11.38 -7.50 -1.91
CA ILE A 22 9.97 -7.90 -1.92
C ILE A 22 9.69 -8.82 -3.10
N ILE A 23 10.20 -8.52 -4.29
CA ILE A 23 10.03 -9.35 -5.48
C ILE A 23 10.69 -10.73 -5.29
N ALA A 24 11.89 -10.75 -4.71
CA ALA A 24 12.65 -11.97 -4.49
C ALA A 24 12.02 -12.89 -3.44
N ASN A 25 11.44 -12.33 -2.37
CA ASN A 25 10.99 -13.09 -1.20
C ASN A 25 9.45 -13.20 -1.07
N GLY A 26 8.69 -12.36 -1.76
CA GLY A 26 7.23 -12.35 -1.69
C GLY A 26 6.56 -13.50 -2.47
N ASN A 27 5.25 -13.61 -2.32
CA ASN A 27 4.41 -14.49 -3.13
C ASN A 27 4.13 -13.89 -4.54
N ASP A 28 3.32 -14.57 -5.36
CA ASP A 28 3.01 -14.12 -6.72
C ASP A 28 2.34 -12.75 -6.77
N PHE A 29 1.43 -12.47 -5.83
CA PHE A 29 0.76 -11.17 -5.76
C PHE A 29 1.74 -10.04 -5.42
N HIS A 30 2.69 -10.27 -4.51
CA HIS A 30 3.74 -9.28 -4.22
C HIS A 30 4.58 -8.97 -5.47
N ARG A 31 4.95 -10.00 -6.24
CA ARG A 31 5.70 -9.84 -7.49
C ARG A 31 4.90 -9.04 -8.53
N GLU A 32 3.63 -9.37 -8.70
CA GLU A 32 2.73 -8.65 -9.62
C GLU A 32 2.59 -7.18 -9.21
N MET A 33 2.21 -6.91 -7.96
CA MET A 33 2.02 -5.56 -7.43
C MET A 33 3.29 -4.71 -7.57
N MET A 34 4.44 -5.25 -7.17
CA MET A 34 5.71 -4.52 -7.27
C MET A 34 6.15 -4.34 -8.73
N GLY A 35 5.88 -5.32 -9.60
CA GLY A 35 6.13 -5.21 -11.03
C GLY A 35 5.33 -4.08 -11.68
N GLU A 36 4.03 -4.00 -11.40
CA GLU A 36 3.17 -2.93 -11.90
C GLU A 36 3.65 -1.55 -11.41
N ILE A 37 4.05 -1.43 -10.14
CA ILE A 37 4.63 -0.19 -9.60
C ILE A 37 5.95 0.17 -10.32
N LEU A 38 6.88 -0.78 -10.43
CA LEU A 38 8.19 -0.55 -11.07
C LEU A 38 8.05 -0.16 -12.55
N GLU A 39 7.07 -0.72 -13.25
CA GLU A 39 6.82 -0.46 -14.68
C GLU A 39 5.90 0.75 -14.94
N SER A 40 5.34 1.37 -13.90
CA SER A 40 4.46 2.56 -14.00
C SER A 40 5.22 3.90 -13.99
N GLU A 41 4.50 5.02 -13.90
CA GLU A 41 5.07 6.36 -13.63
C GLU A 41 4.83 6.83 -12.19
N MET A 42 4.51 5.92 -11.26
CA MET A 42 4.22 6.23 -9.85
C MET A 42 5.38 6.95 -9.17
N LEU A 43 5.08 7.97 -8.37
CA LEU A 43 6.06 8.83 -7.73
C LEU A 43 6.46 8.34 -6.33
N ILE A 44 7.76 8.13 -6.09
CA ILE A 44 8.30 7.92 -4.75
C ILE A 44 8.87 9.22 -4.19
N ARG A 45 8.48 9.54 -2.96
CA ARG A 45 9.00 10.66 -2.16
C ARG A 45 9.64 10.13 -0.89
N VAL A 46 10.62 10.87 -0.40
CA VAL A 46 11.20 10.66 0.93
C VAL A 46 11.23 12.00 1.62
N GLY A 47 10.70 12.06 2.83
CA GLY A 47 10.65 13.27 3.64
C GLY A 47 10.75 12.93 5.13
N PRO A 48 10.92 13.93 6.01
CA PRO A 48 10.97 13.67 7.44
C PRO A 48 9.61 13.17 7.95
N VAL A 49 9.61 12.38 9.03
CA VAL A 49 8.38 11.89 9.68
C VAL A 49 7.45 13.03 10.11
N SER A 50 8.02 14.22 10.37
CA SER A 50 7.24 15.43 10.68
C SER A 50 6.35 15.90 9.52
N GLU A 51 6.64 15.51 8.28
CA GLU A 51 5.83 15.76 7.09
C GLU A 51 4.98 14.54 6.72
N VAL A 52 5.57 13.33 6.74
CA VAL A 52 4.87 12.07 6.39
C VAL A 52 3.82 11.68 7.43
N LYS A 53 4.02 12.04 8.70
CA LYS A 53 3.18 11.74 9.88
C LYS A 53 3.05 10.25 10.25
N ALA A 54 3.69 9.37 9.49
CA ALA A 54 3.72 7.93 9.68
C ALA A 54 5.02 7.36 9.06
N SER A 55 5.18 6.04 9.07
CA SER A 55 6.30 5.38 8.40
C SER A 55 6.25 5.57 6.88
N GLY A 56 5.04 5.52 6.31
CA GLY A 56 4.76 5.87 4.94
C GLY A 56 3.33 6.41 4.80
N ILE A 57 3.03 6.98 3.64
CA ILE A 57 1.69 7.40 3.25
C ILE A 57 1.54 7.33 1.73
N THR A 58 0.40 6.84 1.30
CA THR A 58 -0.02 6.80 -0.11
C THR A 58 -1.04 7.90 -0.42
N GLY A 59 -0.94 8.51 -1.60
CA GLY A 59 -1.90 9.52 -2.04
C GLY A 59 -1.85 9.81 -3.54
N VAL A 60 -2.67 10.75 -3.99
CA VAL A 60 -2.70 11.20 -5.40
C VAL A 60 -1.81 12.43 -5.58
N ILE A 61 -1.02 12.44 -6.66
CA ILE A 61 -0.07 13.51 -6.97
C ILE A 61 -0.79 14.85 -7.19
N ASN A 62 -1.87 14.85 -7.97
CA ASN A 62 -2.68 16.04 -8.22
C ASN A 62 -4.15 15.65 -8.47
N PRO A 63 -5.00 15.67 -7.43
CA PRO A 63 -6.40 15.27 -7.55
C PRO A 63 -7.17 15.99 -8.66
N VAL A 64 -6.90 17.28 -8.90
CA VAL A 64 -7.59 18.06 -9.95
C VAL A 64 -7.27 17.51 -11.34
N MET A 65 -5.99 17.23 -11.60
CA MET A 65 -5.57 16.69 -12.89
C MET A 65 -6.00 15.24 -13.07
N THR A 66 -5.93 14.43 -12.01
CA THR A 66 -6.41 13.05 -12.01
C THR A 66 -7.90 12.98 -12.34
N ASN A 67 -8.73 13.83 -11.73
CA ASN A 67 -10.15 13.96 -12.08
C ASN A 67 -10.36 14.31 -13.57
N LEU A 68 -9.61 15.30 -14.07
CA LEU A 68 -9.72 15.70 -15.48
C LEU A 68 -9.37 14.54 -16.43
N ARG A 69 -8.30 13.80 -16.14
CA ARG A 69 -7.90 12.63 -16.93
C ARG A 69 -8.95 11.53 -16.85
N MET A 70 -9.43 11.17 -15.67
CA MET A 70 -10.48 10.15 -15.50
C MET A 70 -11.76 10.48 -16.29
N MET A 71 -12.09 11.76 -16.44
CA MET A 71 -13.26 12.19 -17.23
C MET A 71 -13.04 12.17 -18.75
N THR A 72 -11.79 12.17 -19.21
CA THR A 72 -11.44 12.39 -20.63
C THR A 72 -10.69 11.22 -21.27
N GLU A 73 -10.14 10.33 -20.46
CA GLU A 73 -9.28 9.23 -20.87
C GLU A 73 -9.72 7.93 -20.19
N ARG A 74 -9.52 6.81 -20.90
CA ARG A 74 -9.57 5.49 -20.28
C ARG A 74 -8.18 5.15 -19.79
N MET A 75 -8.06 4.95 -18.48
CA MET A 75 -6.79 4.61 -17.87
C MET A 75 -6.74 3.10 -17.68
N ASN A 76 -5.58 2.50 -17.94
CA ASN A 76 -5.26 1.18 -17.39
C ASN A 76 -4.61 1.34 -16.01
N LEU A 77 -4.37 0.21 -15.33
CA LEU A 77 -3.73 0.18 -14.03
C LEU A 77 -2.39 0.95 -13.94
N ARG A 78 -1.52 0.85 -14.95
CA ARG A 78 -0.20 1.54 -14.95
C ARG A 78 -0.33 3.03 -15.16
N ASP A 79 -1.27 3.46 -16.01
CA ASP A 79 -1.60 4.87 -16.17
C ASP A 79 -2.12 5.45 -14.85
N ALA A 80 -2.97 4.70 -14.15
CA ALA A 80 -3.54 5.07 -12.86
C ALA A 80 -2.48 5.11 -11.74
N LEU A 81 -1.57 4.14 -11.69
CA LEU A 81 -0.39 4.18 -10.80
C LEU A 81 0.46 5.42 -11.06
N GLY A 82 0.52 5.91 -12.30
CA GLY A 82 1.19 7.16 -12.66
C GLY A 82 0.64 8.42 -11.98
N GLU A 83 -0.59 8.37 -11.45
CA GLU A 83 -1.23 9.46 -10.71
C GLU A 83 -0.97 9.41 -9.20
N ILE A 84 -0.31 8.35 -8.72
CA ILE A 84 -0.17 8.05 -7.29
C ILE A 84 1.26 8.34 -6.82
N TYR A 85 1.39 8.70 -5.55
CA TYR A 85 2.67 8.71 -4.86
C TYR A 85 2.65 7.83 -3.61
N ILE A 86 3.81 7.29 -3.28
CA ILE A 86 4.15 6.80 -1.93
C ILE A 86 5.22 7.72 -1.37
N ALA A 87 5.01 8.26 -0.17
CA ALA A 87 6.01 8.97 0.59
C ALA A 87 6.43 8.11 1.79
N ILE A 88 7.72 7.89 1.97
CA ILE A 88 8.29 7.17 3.12
C ILE A 88 9.11 8.12 3.99
N ALA A 89 9.06 7.93 5.31
CA ALA A 89 9.84 8.75 6.25
C ALA A 89 11.34 8.43 6.18
N GLU A 90 12.19 9.45 6.20
CA GLU A 90 13.66 9.31 6.31
C GLU A 90 14.02 8.41 7.51
N GLU A 91 13.38 8.64 8.66
CA GLU A 91 13.61 7.91 9.90
C GLU A 91 13.26 6.43 9.78
N THR A 92 12.26 6.06 8.97
CA THR A 92 11.91 4.66 8.71
C THR A 92 13.02 3.95 7.94
N ILE A 93 13.64 4.63 6.98
CA ILE A 93 14.80 4.11 6.24
C ILE A 93 16.02 4.02 7.15
N ASP A 94 16.28 5.08 7.91
CA ASP A 94 17.50 5.23 8.71
C ASP A 94 17.53 4.31 9.94
N THR A 95 16.37 4.10 10.59
CA THR A 95 16.27 3.30 11.82
C THR A 95 15.75 1.89 11.58
N GLY A 96 14.77 1.74 10.68
CA GLY A 96 14.19 0.44 10.33
C GLY A 96 15.07 -0.37 9.37
N GLY A 97 16.07 0.28 8.75
CA GLY A 97 16.94 -0.34 7.77
C GLY A 97 16.16 -0.99 6.62
N PRO A 98 16.70 -2.06 6.02
CA PRO A 98 16.02 -2.77 4.92
C PRO A 98 14.61 -3.24 5.29
N ARG A 99 14.40 -3.75 6.52
CA ARG A 99 13.10 -4.30 6.96
C ARG A 99 12.02 -3.23 7.09
N GLY A 100 12.37 -2.06 7.64
CA GLY A 100 11.42 -0.94 7.77
C GLY A 100 10.98 -0.41 6.40
N CYS A 101 11.92 -0.36 5.45
CA CYS A 101 11.66 0.01 4.06
C CYS A 101 10.75 -1.04 3.38
N GLU A 102 11.11 -2.33 3.47
CA GLU A 102 10.31 -3.44 2.92
C GLU A 102 8.88 -3.45 3.47
N GLY A 103 8.71 -3.44 4.79
CA GLY A 103 7.39 -3.47 5.43
C GLY A 103 6.52 -2.29 5.02
N THR A 104 7.11 -1.09 4.93
CA THR A 104 6.39 0.10 4.46
C THR A 104 5.95 -0.05 3.00
N PHE A 105 6.82 -0.52 2.10
CA PHE A 105 6.45 -0.67 0.70
C PHE A 105 5.49 -1.84 0.43
N VAL A 106 5.51 -2.90 1.24
CA VAL A 106 4.46 -3.94 1.15
C VAL A 106 3.10 -3.37 1.51
N HIS A 107 3.01 -2.60 2.59
CA HIS A 107 1.75 -2.01 3.06
C HIS A 107 1.27 -0.87 2.15
N GLU A 108 2.09 0.16 1.96
CA GLU A 108 1.76 1.31 1.11
C GLU A 108 1.67 0.93 -0.38
N GLY A 109 2.45 -0.06 -0.82
CA GLY A 109 2.33 -0.62 -2.17
C GLY A 109 0.93 -1.19 -2.41
N ARG A 110 0.33 -1.84 -1.39
CA ARG A 110 -1.04 -2.34 -1.48
C ARG A 110 -2.05 -1.19 -1.58
N HIS A 111 -1.90 -0.14 -0.77
CA HIS A 111 -2.73 1.05 -0.89
C HIS A 111 -2.60 1.70 -2.27
N ALA A 112 -1.39 1.83 -2.80
CA ALA A 112 -1.17 2.40 -4.12
C ALA A 112 -1.83 1.56 -5.23
N TYR A 113 -1.75 0.23 -5.12
CA TYR A 113 -2.41 -0.69 -6.03
C TYR A 113 -3.94 -0.54 -5.98
N ASP A 114 -4.54 -0.49 -4.80
CA ASP A 114 -5.99 -0.36 -4.65
C ASP A 114 -6.51 1.04 -5.06
N PHE A 115 -5.74 2.10 -4.80
CA PHE A 115 -6.03 3.43 -5.32
C PHE A 115 -5.96 3.47 -6.84
N ALA A 116 -4.98 2.81 -7.45
CA ALA A 116 -4.86 2.73 -8.91
C ALA A 116 -6.03 1.97 -9.53
N ARG A 117 -6.43 0.83 -8.93
CA ARG A 117 -7.62 0.08 -9.35
C ARG A 117 -8.90 0.90 -9.20
N THR A 118 -8.98 1.75 -8.18
CA THR A 118 -10.11 2.66 -8.00
C THR A 118 -10.16 3.67 -9.15
N ILE A 119 -9.05 4.36 -9.43
CA ILE A 119 -8.93 5.31 -10.57
C ILE A 119 -9.24 4.63 -11.90
N GLU A 120 -8.63 3.47 -12.17
CA GLU A 120 -8.87 2.67 -13.38
C GLU A 120 -10.36 2.35 -13.52
N SER A 121 -10.98 1.76 -12.50
CA SER A 121 -12.38 1.35 -12.56
C SER A 121 -13.34 2.52 -12.76
N LEU A 122 -13.05 3.68 -12.14
CA LEU A 122 -13.83 4.90 -12.28
C LEU A 122 -13.67 5.52 -13.67
N SER A 123 -12.45 5.56 -14.24
CA SER A 123 -12.22 6.03 -15.61
C SER A 123 -12.89 5.15 -16.68
N ASN A 124 -13.25 3.91 -16.33
CA ASN A 124 -13.92 2.95 -17.20
C ASN A 124 -15.40 2.70 -16.81
N ALA A 125 -15.96 3.51 -15.92
CA ALA A 125 -17.30 3.29 -15.36
C ALA A 125 -18.43 3.34 -16.41
N ASP A 126 -18.23 4.04 -17.52
CA ASP A 126 -19.20 4.08 -18.63
C ASP A 126 -19.31 2.73 -19.38
N VAL A 127 -18.25 1.92 -19.36
CA VAL A 127 -18.23 0.58 -19.98
C VAL A 127 -18.65 -0.50 -18.98
N ASN A 128 -18.37 -0.32 -17.69
CA ASN A 128 -18.70 -1.31 -16.67
C ASN A 128 -19.17 -0.68 -15.34
N PRO A 129 -20.36 -0.04 -15.32
CA PRO A 129 -20.81 0.75 -14.18
C PRO A 129 -21.10 -0.08 -12.92
N LEU A 130 -21.34 -1.39 -13.07
CA LEU A 130 -21.63 -2.29 -11.95
C LEU A 130 -20.37 -2.88 -11.28
N ARG A 131 -19.17 -2.58 -11.81
CA ARG A 131 -17.90 -3.10 -11.29
C ARG A 131 -16.92 -2.01 -10.85
N VAL A 132 -17.43 -0.86 -10.43
CA VAL A 132 -16.61 0.17 -9.82
C VAL A 132 -16.00 -0.38 -8.53
N PHE A 133 -14.68 -0.39 -8.46
CA PHE A 133 -13.92 -0.74 -7.27
C PHE A 133 -13.67 0.54 -6.48
N ASN A 134 -14.31 0.69 -5.32
CA ASN A 134 -14.15 1.86 -4.46
C ASN A 134 -14.26 1.43 -2.99
N PRO A 135 -13.22 0.77 -2.45
CA PRO A 135 -13.25 0.22 -1.09
C PRO A 135 -13.28 1.33 -0.04
N THR A 136 -13.77 0.99 1.14
CA THR A 136 -13.69 1.81 2.36
C THR A 136 -12.27 1.77 2.95
N LEU A 137 -11.95 2.73 3.82
CA LEU A 137 -10.68 2.74 4.56
C LEU A 137 -10.47 1.44 5.37
N TYR A 138 -11.52 0.89 5.97
CA TYR A 138 -11.45 -0.40 6.65
C TYR A 138 -10.98 -1.50 5.69
N GLU A 139 -11.59 -1.62 4.51
CA GLU A 139 -11.25 -2.67 3.53
C GLU A 139 -9.82 -2.49 2.99
N LEU A 140 -9.39 -1.25 2.76
CA LEU A 140 -8.02 -0.93 2.34
C LEU A 140 -6.99 -1.35 3.38
N GLU A 141 -7.19 -0.95 4.63
CA GLU A 141 -6.27 -1.28 5.73
C GLU A 141 -6.26 -2.78 6.01
N TRP A 142 -7.41 -3.44 5.96
CA TRP A 142 -7.51 -4.89 6.14
C TRP A 142 -6.69 -5.64 5.09
N GLU A 143 -6.88 -5.30 3.81
CA GLU A 143 -6.13 -5.91 2.72
C GLU A 143 -4.63 -5.60 2.78
N ALA A 144 -4.24 -4.40 3.20
CA ALA A 144 -2.83 -4.03 3.38
C ALA A 144 -2.17 -4.81 4.52
N HIS A 145 -2.86 -5.01 5.66
CA HIS A 145 -2.35 -5.84 6.76
C HIS A 145 -2.30 -7.32 6.39
N ARG A 146 -3.28 -7.83 5.66
CA ARG A 146 -3.27 -9.21 5.15
C ARG A 146 -2.11 -9.43 4.17
N THR A 147 -1.92 -8.50 3.23
CA THR A 147 -0.79 -8.53 2.28
C THR A 147 0.55 -8.53 3.04
N ALA A 148 0.69 -7.68 4.07
CA ALA A 148 1.87 -7.68 4.93
C ALA A 148 2.07 -9.02 5.67
N GLY A 149 1.01 -9.64 6.19
CA GLY A 149 1.05 -10.95 6.82
C GLY A 149 1.51 -12.05 5.86
N ASP A 150 0.96 -12.07 4.64
CA ASP A 150 1.37 -13.00 3.58
C ASP A 150 2.86 -12.84 3.23
N TYR A 151 3.37 -11.61 3.20
CA TYR A 151 4.80 -11.36 3.00
C TYR A 151 5.67 -11.89 4.15
N MET A 152 5.26 -11.65 5.40
CA MET A 152 5.96 -12.12 6.59
C MET A 152 6.04 -13.65 6.66
N ILE A 153 4.99 -14.35 6.20
CA ILE A 153 4.99 -15.81 6.06
C ILE A 153 5.90 -16.24 4.91
N ALA A 154 5.83 -15.56 3.75
CA ALA A 154 6.62 -15.93 2.58
C ALA A 154 8.14 -15.80 2.80
N ILE A 155 8.58 -14.78 3.54
CA ILE A 155 10.00 -14.60 3.86
C ILE A 155 10.52 -15.60 4.91
N ASP A 156 9.63 -16.17 5.73
CA ASP A 156 9.90 -17.20 6.74
C ASP A 156 11.13 -16.92 7.62
N LYS A 157 11.26 -15.67 8.08
CA LYS A 157 12.32 -15.23 9.00
C LYS A 157 11.73 -14.91 10.36
N GLN A 158 12.36 -15.42 11.41
CA GLN A 158 11.86 -15.30 12.79
C GLN A 158 11.53 -13.86 13.21
N ASP A 159 12.34 -12.87 12.81
CA ASP A 159 12.08 -11.47 13.16
C ASP A 159 10.81 -10.91 12.51
N TYR A 160 10.48 -11.33 11.28
CA TYR A 160 9.24 -10.96 10.59
C TYR A 160 8.03 -11.66 11.22
N ILE A 161 8.18 -12.93 11.58
CA ILE A 161 7.14 -13.70 12.27
C ILE A 161 6.84 -13.09 13.65
N ASN A 162 7.88 -12.78 14.43
CA ASN A 162 7.73 -12.17 15.74
C ASN A 162 7.03 -10.81 15.66
N GLU A 163 7.42 -9.99 14.68
CA GLU A 163 6.79 -8.69 14.42
C GLU A 163 5.32 -8.85 14.02
N GLY A 164 5.00 -9.77 13.11
CA GLY A 164 3.62 -10.08 12.71
C GLY A 164 2.75 -10.55 13.87
N LEU A 165 3.28 -11.39 14.77
CA LEU A 165 2.58 -11.84 15.98
C LEU A 165 2.34 -10.68 16.95
N GLN A 166 3.34 -9.81 17.18
CA GLN A 166 3.20 -8.64 18.05
C GLN A 166 2.20 -7.62 17.52
N LEU A 167 2.12 -7.46 16.20
CA LEU A 167 1.18 -6.55 15.55
C LEU A 167 -0.23 -7.13 15.44
N MET A 168 -0.45 -8.39 15.85
CA MET A 168 -1.69 -9.16 15.67
C MET A 168 -2.05 -9.39 14.19
N ILE A 169 -1.07 -9.30 13.28
CA ILE A 169 -1.23 -9.62 11.85
C ILE A 169 -1.15 -11.12 11.65
N LEU A 170 -0.30 -11.81 12.42
CA LEU A 170 -0.15 -13.25 12.41
C LEU A 170 -0.71 -13.87 13.68
N CYS A 171 -1.08 -15.14 13.62
CA CYS A 171 -1.34 -15.99 14.76
C CYS A 171 -0.59 -17.32 14.62
N THR A 172 -0.45 -18.04 15.74
CA THR A 172 0.11 -19.39 15.72
C THR A 172 -1.01 -20.38 15.48
N ALA A 173 -0.94 -21.09 14.35
CA ALA A 173 -1.84 -22.16 13.98
C ALA A 173 -1.50 -23.47 14.70
N GLU A 174 -2.28 -24.52 14.44
CA GLU A 174 -1.94 -25.88 14.86
C GLU A 174 -0.55 -26.27 14.32
N GLU A 175 0.17 -27.09 15.08
CA GLU A 175 1.55 -27.56 14.76
C GLU A 175 2.65 -26.48 14.80
N GLY A 176 2.35 -25.27 15.31
CA GLY A 176 3.36 -24.22 15.54
C GLY A 176 3.74 -23.43 14.28
N ARG A 177 3.01 -23.59 13.18
CA ARG A 177 3.13 -22.72 12.00
C ARG A 177 2.43 -21.38 12.26
N CYS A 178 2.86 -20.34 11.57
CA CYS A 178 2.16 -19.06 11.60
C CYS A 178 1.27 -18.89 10.37
N GLU A 179 0.11 -18.29 10.56
CA GLU A 179 -0.83 -17.92 9.51
C GLU A 179 -1.32 -16.48 9.73
N VAL A 180 -1.94 -15.90 8.71
CA VAL A 180 -2.55 -14.57 8.83
C VAL A 180 -3.75 -14.63 9.77
N SER A 181 -3.79 -13.72 10.74
CA SER A 181 -4.84 -13.66 11.76
C SER A 181 -5.94 -12.68 11.36
N GLU A 182 -6.99 -13.17 10.73
CA GLU A 182 -8.11 -12.33 10.30
C GLU A 182 -8.81 -11.64 11.48
N ASP A 183 -8.97 -12.36 12.60
CA ASP A 183 -9.50 -11.83 13.84
C ASP A 183 -8.55 -10.80 14.47
N GLY A 184 -7.24 -11.06 14.39
CA GLY A 184 -6.21 -10.17 14.90
C GLY A 184 -6.14 -8.85 14.12
N ILE A 185 -6.20 -8.90 12.80
CA ILE A 185 -6.28 -7.72 11.92
C ILE A 185 -7.57 -6.95 12.23
N THR A 186 -8.72 -7.63 12.29
CA THR A 186 -10.00 -6.98 12.62
C THR A 186 -9.94 -6.25 13.95
N ARG A 187 -9.38 -6.90 14.97
CA ARG A 187 -9.19 -6.30 16.29
C ARG A 187 -8.23 -5.10 16.24
N ARG A 188 -7.13 -5.21 15.50
CA ARG A 188 -6.17 -4.11 15.31
C ARG A 188 -6.82 -2.89 14.66
N LEU A 189 -7.61 -3.09 13.60
CA LEU A 189 -8.33 -2.01 12.91
C LEU A 189 -9.30 -1.30 13.87
N ASN A 190 -10.00 -2.06 14.70
CA ASN A 190 -10.90 -1.50 15.69
C ASN A 190 -10.15 -0.74 16.80
N GLU A 191 -9.16 -1.38 17.44
CA GLU A 191 -8.49 -0.83 18.62
C GLU A 191 -7.50 0.30 18.30
N SER A 192 -6.82 0.23 17.15
CA SER A 192 -5.76 1.18 16.78
C SER A 192 -6.25 2.30 15.85
N TYR A 193 -7.21 2.01 14.98
CA TYR A 193 -7.68 2.95 13.96
C TYR A 193 -9.13 3.40 14.19
N GLY A 194 -9.86 2.78 15.13
CA GLY A 194 -11.28 3.06 15.36
C GLY A 194 -12.18 2.66 14.19
N LEU A 195 -11.70 1.72 13.35
CA LEU A 195 -12.40 1.26 12.15
C LEU A 195 -13.20 0.00 12.44
N ASP A 196 -14.40 -0.06 11.90
CA ASP A 196 -15.31 -1.20 12.03
C ASP A 196 -16.19 -1.26 10.78
N LEU A 197 -16.23 -2.40 10.10
CA LEU A 197 -16.99 -2.61 8.88
C LEU A 197 -18.50 -2.33 9.06
N GLN A 198 -19.06 -2.59 10.25
CA GLN A 198 -20.49 -2.41 10.51
C GLN A 198 -20.84 -1.04 11.11
N GLY A 199 -19.88 -0.39 11.78
CA GLY A 199 -20.10 0.87 12.48
C GLY A 199 -19.43 2.08 11.82
N ASN A 200 -18.11 2.03 11.66
CA ASN A 200 -17.28 3.11 11.13
C ASN A 200 -16.27 2.55 10.12
N PRO A 201 -16.68 2.29 8.86
CA PRO A 201 -15.78 1.72 7.85
C PRO A 201 -14.77 2.78 7.33
N GLY A 202 -14.94 4.04 7.72
CA GLY A 202 -14.15 5.17 7.23
C GLY A 202 -14.58 5.64 5.83
N ALA A 203 -13.79 6.55 5.25
CA ALA A 203 -14.06 7.13 3.95
C ALA A 203 -13.84 6.13 2.81
N LEU A 204 -14.49 6.35 1.67
CA LEU A 204 -14.21 5.61 0.44
C LEU A 204 -12.86 6.03 -0.15
N ALA A 205 -12.19 5.13 -0.87
CA ALA A 205 -10.92 5.40 -1.55
C ALA A 205 -10.98 6.66 -2.43
N SER A 206 -12.07 6.85 -3.19
CA SER A 206 -12.29 8.05 -3.99
C SER A 206 -12.32 9.34 -3.16
N GLN A 207 -12.94 9.31 -1.96
CA GLN A 207 -13.00 10.46 -1.06
C GLN A 207 -11.62 10.75 -0.45
N MET A 208 -10.89 9.71 -0.04
CA MET A 208 -9.52 9.84 0.48
C MET A 208 -8.58 10.48 -0.54
N MET A 209 -8.76 10.14 -1.82
CA MET A 209 -7.98 10.67 -2.94
C MET A 209 -8.47 12.03 -3.45
N GLY A 210 -9.60 12.56 -2.96
CA GLY A 210 -10.20 13.80 -3.46
C GLY A 210 -10.74 13.69 -4.90
N LEU A 211 -11.20 12.51 -5.29
CA LEU A 211 -11.80 12.25 -6.60
C LEU A 211 -13.30 12.55 -6.57
N ILE A 212 -13.76 13.23 -7.61
CA ILE A 212 -15.15 13.56 -7.86
C ILE A 212 -15.68 12.47 -8.79
N VAL A 213 -16.65 11.70 -8.28
CA VAL A 213 -17.30 10.58 -8.94
C VAL A 213 -18.61 11.00 -9.58
#